data_AF-A0A6J4GRJ4-F1
#
_entry.id   AF-A0A6J4GRJ4-F1
#
_cell.length_a   1.000
_cell.length_b   1.000
_cell.length_c   1.000
_cell.angle_alpha   90.00
_cell.angle_beta   90.00
_cell.angle_gamma   90.00
#
_symmetry.space_group_name_H-M   'P 1'
#
loop_
_entity.id
_entity.type
_entity.pdbx_description
1 polymer ?
#
loop_
_entity_poly.entity_id
_entity_poly.type
_entity_poly.pdbx_seq_one_letter_code
_entity_poly.pdbx_strand_id
1 'polypeptide(L)'
;MIKKWYFYASLIVIITFLSLGFKPFNMETKPWFLIEKTDGSEYLFPSQEEDDYPEVKKVNVLFTEKRLISFKEAVAFKESQGKYRLVNSLGYMGKYQFGSKALRAVGVQNDKAFLKDPALQEKAFLALLSKNKWILRNEIEKYEGKIINGIAITESGILAAAHLGGAGSVKNFFKNRGNRHFKDAYGTSLKSYMKAFGGYDLSRIEADSDATIHDQI
;
A
#
# COMPACT_ATOMS: atom_id res chain seq x y z
N MET A 1 50.47 33.73 34.77
CA MET A 1 50.52 33.82 33.29
C MET A 1 50.47 32.40 32.71
N ILE A 2 49.28 31.89 32.38
CA ILE A 2 49.15 30.61 31.68
C ILE A 2 49.86 30.74 30.32
N LYS A 3 50.83 29.87 30.06
CA LYS A 3 51.58 29.87 28.80
C LYS A 3 50.58 29.55 27.68
N LYS A 4 50.45 30.46 26.71
CA LYS A 4 49.53 30.34 25.56
C LYS A 4 49.64 28.99 24.81
N TRP A 5 50.76 28.27 24.97
CA TRP A 5 50.99 26.96 24.39
C TRP A 5 50.00 25.87 24.84
N TYR A 6 49.50 25.91 26.09
CA TYR A 6 48.52 24.91 26.55
C TYR A 6 47.18 25.02 25.82
N PHE A 7 46.79 26.23 25.40
CA PHE A 7 45.58 26.44 24.60
C PHE A 7 45.72 25.78 23.22
N TYR A 8 46.86 25.95 22.55
CA TYR A 8 47.12 25.33 21.25
C TYR A 8 47.28 23.81 21.35
N ALA A 9 47.89 23.28 22.42
CA ALA A 9 48.00 21.84 22.64
C ALA A 9 46.63 21.19 22.86
N SER A 10 45.76 21.82 23.67
CA SER A 10 44.37 21.39 23.86
C SER A 10 43.58 21.38 22.55
N LEU A 11 43.73 22.44 21.74
CA LEU A 11 43.03 22.56 20.46
C LEU A 11 43.41 21.43 19.48
N ILE A 12 44.70 21.06 19.42
CA ILE A 12 45.18 19.96 18.56
C ILE A 12 44.61 18.60 19.03
N VAL A 13 44.51 18.35 20.34
CA VAL A 13 43.92 17.12 20.87
C VAL A 13 42.44 17.01 20.52
N ILE A 14 41.69 18.12 20.58
CA ILE A 14 40.27 18.14 20.20
C ILE A 14 40.09 17.89 18.70
N ILE A 15 40.88 18.55 17.85
CA ILE A 15 40.81 18.38 16.39
C ILE A 15 41.15 16.95 15.99
N THR A 16 42.20 16.38 16.58
CA THR A 16 42.59 14.98 16.31
C THR A 16 41.50 14.01 16.75
N PHE A 17 40.90 14.18 17.94
CA PHE A 17 39.79 13.36 18.42
C PHE A 17 38.55 13.44 17.52
N LEU A 18 38.19 14.64 17.05
CA LEU A 18 37.08 14.84 16.11
C LEU A 18 37.37 14.19 14.74
N SER A 19 38.60 14.32 14.24
CA SER A 19 38.99 13.73 12.94
C SER A 19 39.01 12.20 12.94
N LEU A 20 39.33 11.56 14.08
CA LEU A 20 39.28 10.11 14.24
C LEU A 20 37.85 9.54 14.21
N GLY A 21 36.83 10.37 14.50
CA GLY A 21 35.42 9.98 14.49
C GLY A 21 34.77 9.95 13.11
N PHE A 22 35.36 10.61 12.10
CA PHE A 22 34.87 10.61 10.73
C PHE A 22 35.57 9.52 9.92
N LYS A 23 35.10 8.27 10.03
CA LYS A 23 35.39 7.29 8.97
C LYS A 23 34.63 7.74 7.71
N PRO A 24 35.28 7.85 6.54
CA PRO A 24 34.54 8.04 5.30
C PRO A 24 33.63 6.82 5.12
N PHE A 25 32.32 7.03 5.23
CA PHE A 25 31.36 6.01 4.88
C PHE A 25 31.36 5.93 3.36
N ASN A 26 32.22 5.07 2.80
CA ASN A 26 32.14 4.72 1.39
C ASN A 26 30.83 3.97 1.20
N MET A 27 29.76 4.69 0.85
CA MET A 27 28.63 4.05 0.19
C MET A 27 29.13 3.66 -1.18
N GLU A 28 29.54 2.40 -1.35
CA GLU A 28 29.52 1.81 -2.69
C GLU A 28 28.05 1.79 -3.12
N THR A 29 27.63 2.82 -3.85
CA THR A 29 26.32 2.84 -4.47
C THR A 29 26.32 1.76 -5.53
N LYS A 30 25.76 0.60 -5.21
CA LYS A 30 25.64 -0.50 -6.16
C LYS A 30 24.90 0.02 -7.42
N PRO A 31 25.46 -0.16 -8.63
CA PRO A 31 24.93 0.43 -9.85
C PRO A 31 23.50 -0.02 -10.19
N TRP A 32 23.04 -1.17 -9.67
CA TRP A 32 21.65 -1.62 -9.83
C TRP A 32 20.63 -0.63 -9.26
N PHE A 33 21.01 0.21 -8.29
CA PHE A 33 20.16 1.24 -7.72
C PHE A 33 20.13 2.53 -8.57
N LEU A 34 21.12 2.72 -9.44
CA LEU A 34 21.33 3.93 -10.24
C LEU A 34 20.91 3.78 -11.72
N ILE A 35 20.14 2.75 -12.06
CA ILE A 35 19.67 2.58 -13.44
C ILE A 35 18.66 3.69 -13.77
N GLU A 36 19.10 4.65 -14.56
CA GLU A 36 18.26 5.66 -15.19
C GLU A 36 17.20 4.94 -16.03
N LYS A 37 15.93 5.14 -15.69
CA LYS A 37 14.79 4.50 -16.34
C LYS A 37 14.70 4.91 -17.80
N THR A 38 15.32 4.13 -18.67
CA THR A 38 14.99 4.10 -20.08
C THR A 38 14.07 2.90 -20.31
N ASP A 39 12.89 3.21 -20.87
CA ASP A 39 11.88 2.34 -21.46
C ASP A 39 11.31 1.09 -20.72
N GLY A 40 11.66 0.81 -19.47
CA GLY A 40 10.89 -0.09 -18.60
C GLY A 40 10.60 -1.48 -19.20
N SER A 41 11.60 -2.03 -19.90
CA SER A 41 11.53 -3.32 -20.59
C SER A 41 12.57 -4.35 -20.12
N GLU A 42 13.10 -4.24 -18.90
CA GLU A 42 13.95 -5.27 -18.31
C GLU A 42 13.42 -5.73 -16.95
N TYR A 43 13.02 -7.00 -16.88
CA TYR A 43 12.81 -7.68 -15.61
C TYR A 43 14.18 -7.91 -14.98
N LEU A 44 14.51 -7.16 -13.93
CA LEU A 44 15.61 -7.52 -13.04
C LEU A 44 15.21 -8.84 -12.36
N PHE A 45 15.84 -9.93 -12.77
CA PHE A 45 15.78 -11.16 -12.00
C PHE A 45 16.34 -10.88 -10.59
N PRO A 46 15.74 -11.45 -9.53
CA PRO A 46 16.30 -11.34 -8.19
C PRO A 46 17.76 -11.81 -8.22
N SER A 47 18.66 -11.08 -7.59
CA SER A 47 20.07 -11.48 -7.50
C SER A 47 20.18 -12.88 -6.87
N GLN A 48 21.14 -13.68 -7.34
CA GLN A 48 21.44 -14.97 -6.74
C GLN A 48 22.44 -14.85 -5.57
N GLU A 49 23.05 -13.69 -5.40
CA GLU A 49 24.02 -13.43 -4.33
C GLU A 49 23.28 -13.04 -3.05
N GLU A 50 23.49 -13.79 -1.97
CA GLU A 50 22.81 -13.59 -0.68
C GLU A 50 23.08 -12.19 -0.09
N ASP A 51 24.25 -11.62 -0.40
CA ASP A 51 24.73 -10.31 0.05
C ASP A 51 24.10 -9.11 -0.70
N ASP A 52 23.34 -9.38 -1.77
CA ASP A 52 22.55 -8.35 -2.46
C ASP A 52 21.23 -8.03 -1.74
N TYR A 53 20.84 -8.88 -0.79
CA TYR A 53 19.69 -8.65 0.06
C TYR A 53 20.13 -8.06 1.40
N PRO A 54 19.41 -7.04 1.93
CA PRO A 54 19.72 -6.52 3.25
C PRO A 54 19.60 -7.64 4.29
N GLU A 55 20.61 -7.78 5.16
CA GLU A 55 20.67 -8.83 6.19
C GLU A 55 19.32 -9.04 6.88
N VAL A 56 18.74 -10.21 6.67
CA VAL A 56 17.40 -10.63 7.14
C VAL A 56 17.26 -10.49 8.67
N LYS A 57 18.37 -10.47 9.43
CA LYS A 57 18.39 -10.33 10.89
C LYS A 57 17.86 -8.99 11.41
N LYS A 58 17.70 -7.95 10.59
CA LYS A 58 17.03 -6.68 10.95
C LYS A 58 15.70 -6.44 10.24
N VAL A 59 15.15 -7.43 9.54
CA VAL A 59 13.88 -7.29 8.80
C VAL A 59 12.74 -7.99 9.53
N ASN A 60 12.60 -7.73 10.84
CA ASN A 60 11.34 -8.00 11.56
C ASN A 60 10.29 -6.89 11.34
N VAL A 61 10.59 -5.90 10.49
CA VAL A 61 9.79 -4.67 10.34
C VAL A 61 8.69 -4.80 9.28
N LEU A 62 8.81 -5.72 8.32
CA LEU A 62 7.93 -5.75 7.14
C LEU A 62 6.79 -6.78 7.19
N PHE A 63 6.83 -7.77 8.08
CA PHE A 63 5.91 -8.91 8.02
C PHE A 63 4.93 -9.05 9.19
N THR A 64 4.98 -8.17 10.20
CA THR A 64 4.21 -8.42 11.44
C THR A 64 3.12 -7.39 11.73
N GLU A 65 3.18 -6.18 11.17
CA GLU A 65 2.17 -5.17 11.46
C GLU A 65 1.11 -5.10 10.36
N LYS A 66 -0.14 -5.41 10.73
CA LYS A 66 -1.31 -5.31 9.84
C LYS A 66 -1.67 -3.83 9.61
N ARG A 67 -0.83 -3.07 8.91
CA ARG A 67 -1.04 -1.64 8.61
C ARG A 67 -1.57 -1.44 7.18
N LEU A 68 -1.89 -0.18 6.85
CA LEU A 68 -2.32 0.24 5.52
C LEU A 68 -1.41 -0.25 4.38
N ILE A 69 -0.08 -0.20 4.53
CA ILE A 69 0.86 -0.69 3.50
C ILE A 69 0.65 -2.19 3.26
N SER A 70 0.59 -2.98 4.33
CA SER A 70 0.36 -4.43 4.26
C SER A 70 -1.00 -4.75 3.63
N PHE A 71 -2.04 -3.97 3.93
CA PHE A 71 -3.36 -4.10 3.31
C PHE A 71 -3.29 -3.87 1.80
N LYS A 72 -2.66 -2.78 1.38
CA LYS A 72 -2.46 -2.44 -0.04
C LYS A 72 -1.72 -3.55 -0.77
N GLU A 73 -0.62 -4.05 -0.22
CA GLU A 73 0.16 -5.11 -0.86
C GLU A 73 -0.59 -6.44 -0.89
N ALA A 74 -1.35 -6.79 0.15
CA ALA A 74 -2.18 -7.99 0.16
C ALA A 74 -3.27 -7.94 -0.93
N VAL A 75 -3.98 -6.81 -1.06
CA VAL A 75 -4.98 -6.63 -2.12
C VAL A 75 -4.30 -6.66 -3.49
N ALA A 76 -3.21 -5.92 -3.68
CA ALA A 76 -2.47 -5.90 -4.94
C ALA A 76 -1.98 -7.28 -5.38
N PHE A 77 -1.49 -8.08 -4.43
CA PHE A 77 -1.06 -9.45 -4.71
C PHE A 77 -2.22 -10.32 -5.20
N LYS A 78 -3.38 -10.22 -4.53
CA LYS A 78 -4.59 -10.95 -4.92
C LYS A 78 -5.15 -10.51 -6.28
N GLU A 79 -5.13 -9.22 -6.56
CA GLU A 79 -5.73 -8.63 -7.76
C GLU A 79 -4.84 -8.86 -9.01
N SER A 80 -3.53 -8.63 -8.89
CA SER A 80 -2.64 -8.59 -10.07
C SER A 80 -1.24 -9.15 -9.85
N GLN A 81 -0.94 -9.68 -8.67
CA GLN A 81 0.44 -9.97 -8.23
C GLN A 81 1.33 -8.72 -8.25
N GLY A 82 0.76 -7.54 -8.00
CA GLY A 82 1.51 -6.26 -7.98
C GLY A 82 1.77 -5.62 -9.35
N LYS A 83 1.20 -6.14 -10.44
CA LYS A 83 1.50 -5.71 -11.82
C LYS A 83 0.72 -4.45 -12.22
N TYR A 84 1.38 -3.30 -12.24
CA TYR A 84 0.78 -2.00 -12.61
C TYR A 84 0.28 -1.91 -14.06
N ARG A 85 0.76 -2.75 -14.97
CA ARG A 85 0.38 -2.71 -16.40
C ARG A 85 -0.58 -3.84 -16.81
N LEU A 86 -1.05 -4.65 -15.86
CA LEU A 86 -1.93 -5.78 -16.15
C LEU A 86 -3.34 -5.29 -16.53
N VAL A 87 -3.91 -5.85 -17.58
CA VAL A 87 -5.33 -5.71 -17.91
C VAL A 87 -5.91 -7.11 -18.06
N ASN A 88 -6.95 -7.44 -17.30
CA ASN A 88 -7.59 -8.75 -17.39
C ASN A 88 -8.60 -8.83 -18.55
N SER A 89 -9.15 -10.02 -18.79
CA SER A 89 -10.10 -10.28 -19.88
C SER A 89 -11.41 -9.49 -19.79
N LEU A 90 -11.72 -8.92 -18.62
CA LEU A 90 -12.90 -8.08 -18.38
C LEU A 90 -12.58 -6.58 -18.45
N GLY A 91 -11.33 -6.21 -18.75
CA GLY A 91 -10.90 -4.82 -18.86
C GLY A 91 -10.59 -4.14 -17.52
N TYR A 92 -10.42 -4.90 -16.43
CA TYR A 92 -9.93 -4.32 -15.17
C TYR A 92 -8.42 -4.13 -15.23
N MET A 93 -7.94 -3.02 -14.68
CA MET A 93 -6.64 -2.46 -14.99
C MET A 93 -5.76 -2.24 -13.76
N GLY A 94 -4.48 -2.50 -13.95
CA GLY A 94 -3.41 -2.13 -13.04
C GLY A 94 -3.31 -2.99 -11.78
N LYS A 95 -2.48 -2.50 -10.85
CA LYS A 95 -2.06 -3.22 -9.64
C LYS A 95 -3.26 -3.68 -8.80
N TYR A 96 -4.31 -2.89 -8.76
CA TYR A 96 -5.52 -3.14 -7.97
C TYR A 96 -6.72 -3.58 -8.81
N GLN A 97 -6.52 -3.89 -10.10
CA GLN A 97 -7.59 -4.28 -11.03
C GLN A 97 -8.81 -3.36 -10.93
N PHE A 98 -8.63 -2.09 -11.29
CA PHE A 98 -9.71 -1.12 -11.33
C PHE A 98 -10.58 -1.27 -12.58
N GLY A 99 -11.90 -1.20 -12.41
CA GLY A 99 -12.82 -1.01 -13.52
C GLY A 99 -12.95 0.48 -13.90
N SER A 100 -13.19 0.80 -15.18
CA SER A 100 -13.24 2.19 -15.65
C SER A 100 -14.26 3.05 -14.89
N LYS A 101 -15.42 2.51 -14.49
CA LYS A 101 -16.41 3.27 -13.69
C LYS A 101 -15.85 3.70 -12.33
N ALA A 102 -15.10 2.83 -11.66
CA ALA A 102 -14.47 3.15 -10.38
C ALA A 102 -13.37 4.22 -10.56
N LEU A 103 -12.59 4.15 -11.64
CA LEU A 103 -11.61 5.18 -12.00
C LEU A 103 -12.25 6.56 -12.19
N ARG A 104 -13.36 6.63 -12.93
CA ARG A 104 -14.09 7.89 -13.12
C ARG A 104 -14.62 8.44 -11.79
N ALA A 105 -15.08 7.58 -10.89
CA ALA A 105 -15.59 7.98 -9.58
C ALA A 105 -14.52 8.61 -8.66
N VAL A 106 -13.23 8.36 -8.91
CA VAL A 106 -12.10 8.96 -8.16
C VAL A 106 -11.33 10.01 -8.97
N GLY A 107 -11.88 10.44 -10.11
CA GLY A 107 -11.32 11.53 -10.91
C GLY A 107 -10.30 11.12 -11.99
N VAL A 108 -10.07 9.81 -12.20
CA VAL A 108 -9.19 9.33 -13.29
C VAL A 108 -9.99 9.21 -14.59
N GLN A 109 -9.64 10.04 -15.58
CA GLN A 109 -10.36 10.12 -16.87
C GLN A 109 -9.71 9.32 -18.01
N ASN A 110 -8.40 9.07 -17.94
CA ASN A 110 -7.65 8.44 -19.02
C ASN A 110 -7.02 7.12 -18.58
N ASP A 111 -7.61 6.02 -19.06
CA ASP A 111 -7.23 4.65 -18.70
C ASP A 111 -5.81 4.29 -19.18
N LYS A 112 -5.38 4.83 -20.33
CA LYS A 112 -4.02 4.60 -20.86
C LYS A 112 -2.96 5.33 -20.03
N ALA A 113 -3.27 6.54 -19.58
CA ALA A 113 -2.38 7.30 -18.69
C ALA A 113 -2.30 6.61 -17.32
N PHE A 114 -3.43 6.15 -16.79
CA PHE A 114 -3.51 5.39 -15.54
C PHE A 114 -2.61 4.15 -15.52
N LEU A 115 -2.62 3.34 -16.59
CA LEU A 115 -1.77 2.15 -16.68
C LEU A 115 -0.26 2.46 -16.74
N LYS A 116 0.11 3.67 -17.16
CA LYS A 116 1.52 4.09 -17.26
C LYS A 116 2.06 4.74 -16.00
N ASP A 117 1.19 5.14 -15.07
CA ASP A 117 1.55 5.90 -13.87
C ASP A 117 1.24 5.10 -12.59
N PRO A 118 2.23 4.39 -12.01
CA PRO A 118 2.07 3.69 -10.74
C PRO A 118 1.59 4.59 -9.60
N ALA A 119 2.09 5.83 -9.50
CA ALA A 119 1.72 6.73 -8.42
C ALA A 119 0.23 7.13 -8.51
N LEU A 120 -0.28 7.31 -9.73
CA LEU A 120 -1.70 7.56 -9.96
C LEU A 120 -2.57 6.36 -9.52
N GLN A 121 -2.10 5.11 -9.71
CA GLN A 121 -2.82 3.92 -9.24
C GLN A 121 -2.89 3.86 -7.71
N GLU A 122 -1.78 4.18 -7.04
CA GLU A 122 -1.71 4.25 -5.58
C GLU A 122 -2.67 5.32 -5.02
N LYS A 123 -2.70 6.51 -5.63
CA LYS A 123 -3.62 7.59 -5.26
C LYS A 123 -5.08 7.21 -5.50
N ALA A 124 -5.39 6.61 -6.65
CA ALA A 124 -6.75 6.16 -6.97
C ALA A 124 -7.25 5.11 -5.98
N PHE A 125 -6.38 4.20 -5.53
CA PHE A 125 -6.71 3.21 -4.50
C PHE A 125 -7.05 3.86 -3.16
N LEU A 126 -6.24 4.79 -2.69
CA LEU A 126 -6.52 5.52 -1.45
C LEU A 126 -7.81 6.35 -1.53
N ALA A 127 -8.02 7.08 -2.63
CA ALA A 127 -9.25 7.84 -2.86
C ALA A 127 -10.50 6.94 -2.86
N LEU A 128 -10.42 5.76 -3.50
CA LEU A 128 -11.53 4.80 -3.51
C LEU A 128 -11.81 4.25 -2.11
N LEU A 129 -10.78 3.93 -1.31
CA LEU A 129 -10.95 3.49 0.08
C LEU A 129 -11.62 4.57 0.92
N SER A 130 -11.17 5.82 0.81
CA SER A 130 -11.75 6.97 1.53
C SER A 130 -13.24 7.16 1.20
N LYS A 131 -13.58 7.14 -0.09
CA LYS A 131 -14.97 7.25 -0.57
C LYS A 131 -15.83 6.08 -0.10
N ASN A 132 -15.32 4.85 -0.20
CA ASN A 132 -16.04 3.68 0.30
C ASN A 132 -16.22 3.72 1.82
N LYS A 133 -15.21 4.18 2.57
CA LYS A 133 -15.29 4.36 4.03
C LYS A 133 -16.38 5.36 4.39
N TRP A 134 -16.48 6.47 3.66
CA TRP A 134 -17.58 7.41 3.86
C TRP A 134 -18.93 6.77 3.54
N ILE A 135 -19.09 6.10 2.40
CA ILE A 135 -20.37 5.49 1.97
C ILE A 135 -20.84 4.42 2.97
N LEU A 136 -19.90 3.68 3.56
CA LEU A 136 -20.14 2.52 4.42
C LEU A 136 -19.96 2.82 5.91
N ARG A 137 -19.77 4.09 6.31
CA ARG A 137 -19.51 4.48 7.71
C ARG A 137 -20.52 3.89 8.70
N ASN A 138 -21.80 3.88 8.35
CA ASN A 138 -22.87 3.33 9.18
C ASN A 138 -22.78 1.80 9.28
N GLU A 139 -22.40 1.12 8.19
CA GLU A 139 -22.17 -0.33 8.20
C GLU A 139 -20.92 -0.69 9.01
N ILE A 140 -19.85 0.08 8.89
CA ILE A 140 -18.62 -0.10 9.68
C ILE A 140 -18.95 0.03 11.17
N GLU A 141 -19.52 1.17 11.58
CA GLU A 141 -19.92 1.43 12.97
C GLU A 141 -20.84 0.33 13.53
N LYS A 142 -21.81 -0.12 12.71
CA LYS A 142 -22.81 -1.09 13.15
C LYS A 142 -22.27 -2.52 13.24
N TYR A 143 -21.34 -2.92 12.38
CA TYR A 143 -20.99 -4.33 12.19
C TYR A 143 -19.55 -4.70 12.54
N GLU A 144 -18.63 -3.73 12.64
CA GLU A 144 -17.26 -4.01 13.07
C GLU A 144 -17.23 -4.73 14.43
N GLY A 145 -16.32 -5.70 14.56
CA GLY A 145 -16.16 -6.55 15.74
C GLY A 145 -17.20 -7.68 15.86
N LYS A 146 -18.24 -7.71 15.01
CA LYS A 146 -19.26 -8.77 15.05
C LYS A 146 -18.85 -9.98 14.20
N ILE A 147 -19.47 -11.12 14.51
CA ILE A 147 -19.41 -12.32 13.67
C ILE A 147 -20.70 -12.40 12.86
N ILE A 148 -20.59 -12.42 11.53
CA ILE A 148 -21.74 -12.56 10.62
C ILE A 148 -21.46 -13.71 9.66
N ASN A 149 -22.38 -14.67 9.56
CA ASN A 149 -22.21 -15.84 8.70
C ASN A 149 -20.83 -16.52 8.89
N GLY A 150 -20.36 -16.61 10.14
CA GLY A 150 -19.08 -17.25 10.50
C GLY A 150 -17.80 -16.49 10.12
N ILE A 151 -17.89 -15.20 9.77
CA ILE A 151 -16.71 -14.35 9.56
C ILE A 151 -16.70 -13.19 10.56
N ALA A 152 -15.52 -12.89 11.12
CA ALA A 152 -15.29 -11.67 11.89
C ALA A 152 -15.29 -10.46 10.96
N ILE A 153 -16.11 -9.47 11.25
CA ILE A 153 -16.25 -8.25 10.47
C ILE A 153 -15.30 -7.18 11.00
N THR A 154 -14.57 -6.55 10.08
CA THR A 154 -13.59 -5.48 10.36
C THR A 154 -13.71 -4.41 9.29
N GLU A 155 -13.31 -3.17 9.59
CA GLU A 155 -13.28 -2.07 8.61
C GLU A 155 -12.53 -2.48 7.33
N SER A 156 -11.32 -3.02 7.47
CA SER A 156 -10.50 -3.45 6.33
C SER A 156 -11.16 -4.52 5.47
N GLY A 157 -11.82 -5.50 6.08
CA GLY A 157 -12.59 -6.51 5.34
C GLY A 157 -13.78 -5.89 4.59
N ILE A 158 -14.47 -4.92 5.21
CA ILE A 158 -15.58 -4.18 4.59
C ILE A 158 -15.10 -3.40 3.37
N LEU A 159 -14.01 -2.64 3.51
CA LEU A 159 -13.47 -1.82 2.42
C LEU A 159 -12.91 -2.66 1.27
N ALA A 160 -12.24 -3.79 1.57
CA ALA A 160 -11.81 -4.72 0.52
C ALA A 160 -12.99 -5.34 -0.23
N ALA A 161 -14.06 -5.73 0.47
CA ALA A 161 -15.26 -6.23 -0.18
C ALA A 161 -15.96 -5.15 -1.03
N ALA A 162 -15.90 -3.88 -0.61
CA ALA A 162 -16.38 -2.76 -1.40
C ALA A 162 -15.52 -2.50 -2.64
N HIS A 163 -14.20 -2.72 -2.58
CA HIS A 163 -13.30 -2.71 -3.74
C HIS A 163 -13.73 -3.77 -4.77
N LEU A 164 -13.98 -5.00 -4.32
CA LEU A 164 -14.39 -6.11 -5.18
C LEU A 164 -15.76 -5.88 -5.86
N GLY A 165 -16.78 -5.58 -5.06
CA GLY A 165 -18.18 -5.63 -5.51
C GLY A 165 -18.94 -4.31 -5.44
N GLY A 166 -18.28 -3.23 -5.01
CA GLY A 166 -18.90 -1.94 -4.74
C GLY A 166 -19.59 -1.87 -3.37
N ALA A 167 -19.66 -0.66 -2.82
CA ALA A 167 -20.30 -0.40 -1.53
C ALA A 167 -21.78 -0.83 -1.47
N GLY A 168 -22.54 -0.69 -2.55
CA GLY A 168 -23.93 -1.15 -2.61
C GLY A 168 -24.09 -2.66 -2.37
N SER A 169 -23.16 -3.47 -2.90
CA SER A 169 -23.16 -4.91 -2.69
C SER A 169 -22.85 -5.27 -1.23
N VAL A 170 -21.95 -4.50 -0.58
CA VAL A 170 -21.66 -4.63 0.84
C VAL A 170 -22.86 -4.27 1.71
N LYS A 171 -23.57 -3.17 1.42
CA LYS A 171 -24.82 -2.83 2.10
C LYS A 171 -25.86 -3.95 1.99
N ASN A 172 -26.00 -4.51 0.80
CA ASN A 172 -26.89 -5.65 0.56
C ASN A 172 -26.46 -6.91 1.31
N PHE A 173 -25.16 -7.18 1.44
CA PHE A 173 -24.64 -8.28 2.25
C PHE A 173 -25.11 -8.14 3.71
N PHE A 174 -24.92 -6.97 4.33
CA PHE A 174 -25.33 -6.74 5.72
C PHE A 174 -26.84 -6.72 5.91
N LYS A 175 -27.60 -6.13 4.98
CA LYS A 175 -29.07 -6.14 5.00
C LYS A 175 -29.63 -7.56 5.07
N ASN A 176 -28.97 -8.52 4.43
CA ASN A 176 -29.36 -9.93 4.39
C ASN A 176 -28.57 -10.81 5.36
N ARG A 177 -27.93 -10.23 6.40
CA ARG A 177 -27.13 -10.96 7.41
C ARG A 177 -26.06 -11.89 6.82
N GLY A 178 -25.53 -11.52 5.65
CA GLY A 178 -24.53 -12.31 4.92
C GLY A 178 -25.06 -13.53 4.18
N ASN A 179 -26.38 -13.72 4.07
CA ASN A 179 -26.99 -14.87 3.40
C ASN A 179 -27.13 -14.68 1.88
N ARG A 180 -27.03 -13.45 1.38
CA ARG A 180 -27.09 -13.21 -0.06
C ARG A 180 -25.74 -13.49 -0.71
N HIS A 181 -25.74 -14.36 -1.71
CA HIS A 181 -24.55 -14.74 -2.44
C HIS A 181 -24.23 -13.71 -3.54
N PHE A 182 -23.28 -12.82 -3.27
CA PHE A 182 -22.57 -12.08 -4.32
C PHE A 182 -21.39 -12.91 -4.79
N LYS A 183 -21.19 -12.96 -6.11
CA LYS A 183 -19.95 -13.42 -6.74
C LYS A 183 -19.60 -12.45 -7.87
N ASP A 184 -18.32 -12.12 -8.00
CA ASP A 184 -17.82 -11.45 -9.20
C ASP A 184 -17.78 -12.44 -10.39
N ALA A 185 -17.34 -11.95 -11.55
CA ALA A 185 -17.23 -12.74 -12.76
C ALA A 185 -16.21 -13.90 -12.68
N TYR A 186 -15.29 -13.87 -11.70
CA TYR A 186 -14.32 -14.94 -11.44
C TYR A 186 -14.75 -15.86 -10.27
N GLY A 187 -15.96 -15.69 -9.75
CA GLY A 187 -16.52 -16.52 -8.68
C GLY A 187 -16.12 -16.10 -7.25
N THR A 188 -15.39 -15.00 -7.10
CA THR A 188 -14.96 -14.43 -5.82
C THR A 188 -16.14 -13.80 -5.09
N SER A 189 -16.30 -14.10 -3.80
CA SER A 189 -17.41 -13.57 -2.99
C SER A 189 -16.99 -12.44 -2.05
N LEU A 190 -17.96 -11.59 -1.65
CA LEU A 190 -17.73 -10.57 -0.61
C LEU A 190 -17.27 -11.21 0.70
N LYS A 191 -17.88 -12.34 1.09
CA LYS A 191 -17.51 -13.09 2.30
C LYS A 191 -16.04 -13.51 2.27
N SER A 192 -15.56 -14.00 1.14
CA SER A 192 -14.14 -14.38 0.99
C SER A 192 -13.21 -13.17 1.09
N TYR A 193 -13.58 -12.02 0.52
CA TYR A 193 -12.77 -10.80 0.64
C TYR A 193 -12.78 -10.23 2.05
N MET A 194 -13.95 -10.14 2.69
CA MET A 194 -14.06 -9.72 4.10
C MET A 194 -13.20 -10.59 5.02
N LYS A 195 -13.17 -11.91 4.77
CA LYS A 195 -12.34 -12.83 5.54
C LYS A 195 -10.85 -12.68 5.23
N ALA A 196 -10.47 -12.61 3.95
CA ALA A 196 -9.07 -12.59 3.53
C ALA A 196 -8.35 -11.28 3.90
N PHE A 197 -9.07 -10.16 3.86
CA PHE A 197 -8.53 -8.83 4.08
C PHE A 197 -8.97 -8.22 5.42
N GLY A 198 -9.37 -9.07 6.37
CA GLY A 198 -9.83 -8.64 7.68
C GLY A 198 -8.69 -8.37 8.68
N GLY A 199 -8.87 -7.34 9.49
CA GLY A 199 -8.01 -7.04 10.64
C GLY A 199 -6.78 -6.19 10.35
N TYR A 200 -6.69 -5.55 9.19
CA TYR A 200 -5.73 -4.47 8.95
C TYR A 200 -6.20 -3.16 9.57
N ASP A 201 -5.26 -2.42 10.14
CA ASP A 201 -5.40 -1.06 10.63
C ASP A 201 -5.37 -0.06 9.46
N LEU A 202 -6.55 0.50 9.21
CA LEU A 202 -6.80 1.54 8.20
C LEU A 202 -7.24 2.86 8.85
N SER A 203 -6.91 3.08 10.13
CA SER A 203 -7.22 4.30 10.86
C SER A 203 -6.75 5.59 10.16
N ARG A 204 -5.65 5.51 9.40
CA ARG A 204 -5.11 6.63 8.60
C ARG A 204 -5.94 7.00 7.37
N ILE A 205 -6.90 6.16 6.97
CA ILE A 205 -7.81 6.48 5.88
C ILE A 205 -8.96 7.28 6.46
N GLU A 206 -9.02 8.56 6.13
CA GLU A 206 -10.15 9.42 6.47
C GLU A 206 -11.35 9.13 5.57
N ALA A 207 -12.56 9.26 6.11
CA ALA A 207 -13.79 9.06 5.35
C ALA A 207 -14.19 10.37 4.66
N ASP A 208 -14.17 10.41 3.33
CA ASP A 208 -14.51 11.60 2.54
C ASP A 208 -15.42 11.22 1.35
N SER A 209 -16.57 11.89 1.23
CA SER A 209 -17.52 11.69 0.12
C SER A 209 -16.96 12.09 -1.22
N ASP A 210 -16.10 13.09 -1.24
CA ASP A 210 -15.64 13.78 -2.43
C ASP A 210 -14.23 13.38 -2.84
N ALA A 211 -13.56 12.56 -2.03
CA ALA A 211 -12.21 12.04 -2.27
C ALA A 211 -11.92 11.70 -3.74
N THR A 212 -10.89 12.35 -4.27
CA THR A 212 -10.33 12.14 -5.60
C THR A 212 -8.81 11.93 -5.52
N ILE A 213 -8.20 11.67 -6.68
CA ILE A 213 -6.74 11.62 -6.82
C ILE A 213 -5.99 12.91 -6.44
N HIS A 214 -6.68 14.05 -6.26
CA HIS A 214 -6.05 15.33 -5.92
C HIS A 214 -5.87 15.53 -4.41
N ASP A 215 -6.58 14.76 -3.59
CA ASP A 215 -6.68 14.97 -2.14
C ASP A 215 -5.70 14.10 -1.33
N GLN A 216 -4.95 13.22 -2.00
CA GLN A 216 -4.07 12.24 -1.36
C GLN A 216 -2.60 12.65 -1.51
N ILE A 217 -1.97 13.02 -0.38
CA ILE A 217 -0.54 13.37 -0.23
C ILE A 217 0.27 12.15 0.19
#